data_AF-A0A3C1Z6B9-F1
#
_entry.id   AF-A0A3C1Z6B9-F1
#
_cell.length_a   1.000
_cell.length_b   1.000
_cell.length_c   1.000
_cell.angle_alpha   90.00
_cell.angle_beta   90.00
_cell.angle_gamma   90.00
#
_symmetry.space_group_name_H-M   'P 1'
#
loop_
_entity.id
_entity.type
_entity.pdbx_description
1 polymer ?
#
loop_
_entity_poly.entity_id
_entity_poly.type
_entity_poly.pdbx_seq_one_letter_code
_entity_poly.pdbx_strand_id
1 'polypeptide(L)'
;MLVGSVLLCWSVVGPSPAITGREALAAADQPQPTTTDKVLRDTKQAVESTKQYTLQQKEAFQKTIQAELAELQGKIAELHKKAGAASVEARSEMQKALQDLERKKNEVRTQLDDVSQSTSSGWSKLKENLNRTLDDLKQSYNETVSKLP
;
A
#
# COMPACT_ATOMS: atom_id res chain seq x y z
N MET A 1 45.96 10.31 1.93
CA MET A 1 46.50 11.50 2.62
C MET A 1 46.44 11.24 4.12
N LEU A 2 47.61 11.29 4.79
CA LEU A 2 47.93 11.36 6.24
C LEU A 2 46.88 10.85 7.26
N VAL A 3 47.09 9.84 8.12
CA VAL A 3 48.14 9.55 9.12
C VAL A 3 48.46 10.69 10.09
N GLY A 4 48.21 10.49 11.39
CA GLY A 4 48.77 11.26 12.52
C GLY A 4 48.06 10.93 13.85
N SER A 5 48.61 10.03 14.69
CA SER A 5 49.51 10.31 15.84
C SER A 5 48.78 10.94 17.03
N VAL A 6 48.45 10.20 18.12
CA VAL A 6 49.30 9.73 19.25
C VAL A 6 49.99 10.86 20.02
N LEU A 7 49.99 10.74 21.37
CA LEU A 7 50.59 11.58 22.43
C LEU A 7 49.58 12.59 23.01
N LEU A 8 49.32 12.69 24.31
CA LEU A 8 50.20 12.51 25.46
C LEU A 8 49.54 11.74 26.61
N CYS A 9 50.28 10.75 27.09
CA CYS A 9 50.26 10.29 28.47
C CYS A 9 50.87 11.40 29.34
N TRP A 10 50.17 11.89 30.36
CA TRP A 10 50.85 12.52 31.50
C TRP A 10 50.54 11.70 32.74
N SER A 11 51.57 10.98 33.16
CA SER A 11 51.67 10.28 34.43
C SER A 11 51.69 11.29 35.58
N VAL A 12 50.84 11.07 36.59
CA VAL A 12 51.23 11.36 37.97
C VAL A 12 51.00 10.08 38.77
N VAL A 13 52.12 9.47 39.13
CA VAL A 13 52.21 8.40 40.12
C VAL A 13 52.51 9.08 41.45
N GLY A 14 51.74 8.75 42.48
CA GLY A 14 51.95 9.17 43.87
C GLY A 14 51.50 8.03 44.79
N PRO A 15 52.26 7.66 45.83
CA PRO A 15 52.09 6.40 46.57
C PRO A 15 51.10 6.49 47.75
N SER A 16 50.30 5.42 47.91
CA SER A 16 49.71 4.74 49.10
C SER A 16 49.74 5.41 50.50
N PRO A 17 48.71 5.23 51.37
CA PRO A 17 48.27 3.90 51.83
C PRO A 17 46.76 3.67 52.06
N ALA A 18 46.43 2.40 52.28
CA ALA A 18 45.12 1.80 52.48
C ALA A 18 44.30 2.40 53.63
N ILE A 19 43.01 2.69 53.39
CA ILE A 19 41.94 2.64 54.39
C ILE A 19 40.71 1.96 53.78
N THR A 20 40.34 0.85 54.42
CA THR A 20 39.05 0.17 54.37
C THR A 20 37.89 1.16 54.40
N GLY A 21 37.06 1.15 53.35
CA GLY A 21 35.86 1.98 53.27
C GLY A 21 34.87 1.38 52.27
N ARG A 22 34.10 0.40 52.73
CA ARG A 22 32.93 -0.15 52.04
C ARG A 22 31.82 0.88 52.16
N GLU A 23 31.63 1.72 51.14
CA GLU A 23 30.46 2.60 51.06
C GLU A 23 29.67 2.27 49.79
N ALA A 24 28.74 1.32 49.97
CA ALA A 24 27.63 1.11 49.08
C ALA A 24 26.65 2.27 49.28
N LEU A 25 26.45 3.12 48.27
CA LEU A 25 25.29 4.00 48.21
C LEU A 25 24.73 4.03 46.78
N ALA A 26 23.65 3.26 46.64
CA ALA A 26 22.51 3.48 45.78
C ALA A 26 22.77 3.67 44.28
N ALA A 27 23.11 2.56 43.61
CA ALA A 27 22.59 2.35 42.26
C ALA A 27 21.06 2.34 42.36
N ALA A 28 20.42 3.37 41.83
CA ALA A 28 18.98 3.42 41.70
C ALA A 28 18.53 2.17 40.93
N ASP A 29 17.76 1.33 41.60
CA ASP A 29 17.00 0.22 41.02
C ASP A 29 15.96 0.84 40.07
N GLN A 30 16.39 1.13 38.85
CA GLN A 30 15.50 1.35 37.73
C GLN A 30 15.09 -0.06 37.28
N PRO A 31 13.81 -0.47 37.39
CA PRO A 31 13.38 -1.74 36.84
C PRO A 31 13.59 -1.69 35.33
N GLN A 32 14.70 -2.30 34.88
CA GLN A 32 14.97 -2.49 33.46
C GLN A 32 13.85 -3.38 32.93
N PRO A 33 13.09 -2.96 31.90
CA PRO A 33 12.05 -3.80 31.33
C PRO A 33 12.68 -5.12 30.91
N THR A 34 12.14 -6.23 31.42
CA THR A 34 12.64 -7.57 31.11
C THR A 34 12.69 -7.78 29.59
N THR A 35 13.60 -8.64 29.11
CA THR A 35 13.74 -8.98 27.69
C THR A 35 12.39 -9.30 27.03
N THR A 36 11.46 -9.90 27.78
CA THR A 36 10.09 -10.19 27.36
C THR A 36 9.26 -8.94 27.04
N ASP A 37 9.33 -7.91 27.88
CA ASP A 37 8.60 -6.64 27.71
C ASP A 37 9.10 -5.87 26.49
N LYS A 38 10.42 -5.93 26.24
CA LYS A 38 11.04 -5.33 25.05
C LYS A 38 10.62 -6.07 23.78
N VAL A 39 10.70 -7.40 23.76
CA VAL A 39 10.27 -8.22 22.62
C VAL A 39 8.78 -8.04 22.32
N LEU A 40 7.92 -7.96 23.34
CA LEU A 40 6.48 -7.71 23.15
C LEU A 40 6.21 -6.34 22.52
N ARG A 41 6.93 -5.29 22.95
CA ARG A 41 6.84 -3.95 22.36
C ARG A 41 7.36 -3.92 20.92
N ASP A 42 8.55 -4.45 20.68
CA ASP A 42 9.17 -4.49 19.37
C ASP A 42 8.27 -5.28 18.38
N THR A 43 7.66 -6.40 18.84
CA THR A 43 6.69 -7.18 18.06
C THR A 43 5.42 -6.38 17.75
N LYS A 44 4.84 -5.67 18.74
CA LYS A 44 3.67 -4.81 18.50
C LYS A 44 3.98 -3.70 17.49
N GLN A 45 5.15 -3.08 17.56
CA GLN A 45 5.58 -2.06 16.61
C GLN A 45 5.79 -2.62 15.20
N ALA A 46 6.37 -3.82 15.08
CA ALA A 46 6.53 -4.50 13.79
C ALA A 46 5.17 -4.86 13.16
N VAL A 47 4.22 -5.36 13.95
CA VAL A 47 2.87 -5.67 13.47
C VAL A 47 2.12 -4.40 13.04
N GLU A 48 2.18 -3.34 13.85
CA GLU A 48 1.49 -2.09 13.53
C GLU A 48 2.12 -1.41 12.29
N SER A 49 3.45 -1.38 12.19
CA SER A 49 4.12 -0.83 10.99
C SER A 49 3.77 -1.60 9.72
N THR A 50 3.71 -2.94 9.78
CA THR A 50 3.28 -3.78 8.65
C THR A 50 1.83 -3.50 8.26
N LYS A 51 0.95 -3.31 9.25
CA LYS A 51 -0.45 -2.96 9.03
C LYS A 51 -0.58 -1.59 8.36
N GLN A 52 0.10 -0.57 8.88
CA GLN A 52 0.09 0.79 8.31
C GLN A 52 0.60 0.79 6.87
N TYR A 53 1.72 0.11 6.60
CA TYR A 53 2.26 -0.03 5.24
C TYR A 53 1.25 -0.69 4.30
N THR A 54 0.57 -1.74 4.76
CA THR A 54 -0.44 -2.42 3.93
C THR A 54 -1.66 -1.54 3.65
N LEU A 55 -2.11 -0.75 4.64
CA LEU A 55 -3.21 0.21 4.45
C LEU A 55 -2.83 1.28 3.41
N GLN A 56 -1.63 1.84 3.49
CA GLN A 56 -1.14 2.83 2.52
C GLN A 56 -1.11 2.27 1.10
N GLN A 57 -0.63 1.02 0.92
CA GLN A 57 -0.63 0.36 -0.37
C GLN A 57 -2.04 0.11 -0.92
N LYS A 58 -2.98 -0.25 -0.04
CA LYS A 58 -4.39 -0.45 -0.40
C LYS A 58 -5.04 0.87 -0.85
N GLU A 59 -4.82 1.95 -0.12
CA GLU A 59 -5.34 3.28 -0.46
C GLU A 59 -4.78 3.80 -1.79
N ALA A 60 -3.48 3.66 -2.01
CA ALA A 60 -2.84 4.05 -3.27
C ALA A 60 -3.44 3.27 -4.45
N PHE A 61 -3.59 1.96 -4.29
CA PHE A 61 -4.21 1.11 -5.30
C PHE A 61 -5.67 1.51 -5.58
N GLN A 62 -6.48 1.77 -4.55
CA GLN A 62 -7.86 2.22 -4.73
C GLN A 62 -7.94 3.52 -5.53
N LYS A 63 -7.10 4.51 -5.19
CA LYS A 63 -7.08 5.80 -5.90
C LYS A 63 -6.75 5.62 -7.38
N THR A 64 -5.77 4.77 -7.70
CA THR A 64 -5.42 4.44 -9.09
C THR A 64 -6.60 3.83 -9.83
N ILE A 65 -7.22 2.79 -9.28
CA ILE A 65 -8.36 2.12 -9.93
C ILE A 65 -9.56 3.06 -10.05
N GLN A 66 -9.84 3.91 -9.06
CA GLN A 66 -10.90 4.93 -9.13
C GLN A 66 -10.67 5.91 -10.28
N ALA A 67 -9.43 6.40 -10.44
CA ALA A 67 -9.10 7.32 -11.53
C ALA A 67 -9.28 6.65 -12.90
N GLU A 68 -8.78 5.43 -13.07
CA GLU A 68 -8.93 4.68 -14.32
C GLU A 68 -10.39 4.34 -14.63
N LEU A 69 -11.17 3.95 -13.61
CA LEU A 69 -12.60 3.68 -13.77
C LEU A 69 -13.39 4.94 -14.14
N ALA A 70 -13.03 6.10 -13.57
CA ALA A 70 -13.65 7.39 -13.90
C ALA A 70 -13.33 7.81 -15.35
N GLU A 71 -12.09 7.59 -15.81
CA GLU A 71 -11.72 7.84 -17.20
C GLU A 71 -12.53 6.96 -18.17
N LEU A 72 -12.60 5.65 -17.88
CA LEU A 72 -13.37 4.70 -18.67
C LEU A 72 -14.87 5.03 -18.66
N GLN A 73 -15.41 5.49 -17.53
CA GLN A 73 -16.79 5.98 -17.43
C GLN A 73 -17.07 7.12 -18.41
N GLY A 74 -16.19 8.12 -18.47
CA GLY A 74 -16.33 9.22 -19.42
C GLY A 74 -16.29 8.73 -20.88
N LYS A 75 -15.35 7.83 -21.18
CA LYS A 75 -15.19 7.23 -22.51
C LYS A 75 -16.41 6.39 -22.94
N ILE A 76 -16.99 5.59 -22.04
CA ILE A 76 -18.20 4.80 -22.30
C ILE A 76 -19.41 5.72 -22.49
N ALA A 77 -19.53 6.80 -21.72
CA ALA A 77 -20.59 7.79 -21.90
C ALA A 77 -20.51 8.49 -23.27
N GLU A 78 -19.31 8.77 -23.76
CA GLU A 78 -19.10 9.29 -25.12
C GLU A 78 -19.51 8.28 -26.19
N LEU A 79 -19.14 6.99 -26.02
CA LEU A 79 -19.59 5.92 -26.90
C LEU A 79 -21.12 5.82 -26.95
N HIS A 80 -21.79 5.94 -25.80
CA HIS A 80 -23.25 5.94 -25.72
C HIS A 80 -23.88 7.05 -26.57
N LYS A 81 -23.29 8.26 -26.55
CA LYS A 81 -23.75 9.39 -27.38
C LYS A 81 -23.56 9.11 -28.87
N LYS A 82 -22.40 8.55 -29.26
CA LYS A 82 -22.10 8.20 -30.66
C LYS A 82 -23.00 7.10 -31.20
N ALA A 83 -23.27 6.08 -30.39
CA ALA A 83 -24.22 5.01 -30.73
C ALA A 83 -25.64 5.55 -31.00
N GLY A 84 -26.02 6.62 -30.30
CA GLY A 84 -27.26 7.34 -30.52
C GLY A 84 -27.39 7.99 -31.91
N ALA A 85 -26.31 8.13 -32.68
CA ALA A 85 -26.32 8.71 -34.02
C ALA A 85 -26.20 7.67 -35.16
N ALA A 86 -26.01 6.38 -34.85
CA ALA A 86 -25.75 5.33 -35.83
C ALA A 86 -27.03 4.78 -36.52
N SER A 87 -26.85 4.13 -37.67
CA SER A 87 -27.89 3.35 -38.38
C SER A 87 -28.52 2.26 -37.52
N VAL A 88 -29.70 1.77 -37.87
CA VAL A 88 -30.48 0.82 -37.05
C VAL A 88 -29.73 -0.49 -36.77
N GLU A 89 -29.09 -1.07 -37.79
CA GLU A 89 -28.33 -2.33 -37.67
C GLU A 89 -27.08 -2.13 -36.82
N ALA A 90 -26.34 -1.04 -37.07
CA ALA A 90 -25.15 -0.67 -36.29
C ALA A 90 -25.51 -0.36 -34.83
N ARG A 91 -26.71 0.18 -34.56
CA ARG A 91 -27.21 0.44 -33.20
C ARG A 91 -27.39 -0.83 -32.38
N SER A 92 -27.92 -1.91 -32.95
CA SER A 92 -28.18 -3.14 -32.18
C SER A 92 -26.88 -3.75 -31.64
N GLU A 93 -25.87 -3.92 -32.51
CA GLU A 93 -24.58 -4.49 -32.09
C GLU A 93 -23.83 -3.54 -31.14
N MET A 94 -23.91 -2.23 -31.38
CA MET A 94 -23.34 -1.23 -30.48
C MET A 94 -24.02 -1.23 -29.10
N GLN A 95 -25.34 -1.41 -29.03
CA GLN A 95 -26.09 -1.49 -27.77
C GLN A 95 -25.69 -2.72 -26.95
N LYS A 96 -25.48 -3.87 -27.59
CA LYS A 96 -24.97 -5.07 -26.91
C LYS A 96 -23.57 -4.85 -26.33
N ALA A 97 -22.67 -4.27 -27.13
CA ALA A 97 -21.32 -3.93 -26.68
C ALA A 97 -21.36 -2.93 -25.50
N LEU A 98 -22.19 -1.90 -25.58
CA LEU A 98 -22.37 -0.92 -24.49
C LEU A 98 -22.93 -1.55 -23.21
N GLN A 99 -23.90 -2.48 -23.31
CA GLN A 99 -24.37 -3.22 -22.14
C GLN A 99 -23.27 -4.06 -21.49
N ASP A 100 -22.43 -4.72 -22.30
CA ASP A 100 -21.31 -5.49 -21.78
C ASP A 100 -20.29 -4.60 -21.05
N LEU A 101 -19.96 -3.44 -21.63
CA LEU A 101 -19.09 -2.44 -20.99
C LEU A 101 -19.67 -1.94 -19.68
N GLU A 102 -20.96 -1.63 -19.63
CA GLU A 102 -21.66 -1.19 -18.42
C GLU A 102 -21.66 -2.27 -17.33
N ARG A 103 -21.85 -3.55 -17.70
CA ARG A 103 -21.75 -4.69 -16.78
C ARG A 103 -20.34 -4.80 -16.21
N LYS A 104 -19.30 -4.85 -17.06
CA LYS A 104 -17.90 -4.96 -16.62
C LYS A 104 -17.46 -3.79 -15.75
N LYS A 105 -17.89 -2.57 -16.09
CA LYS A 105 -17.69 -1.37 -15.27
C LYS A 105 -18.27 -1.52 -13.87
N ASN A 106 -19.48 -2.06 -13.76
CA ASN A 106 -20.11 -2.31 -12.47
C ASN A 106 -19.37 -3.41 -11.68
N GLU A 107 -18.84 -4.43 -12.34
CA GLU A 107 -18.01 -5.46 -11.69
C GLU A 107 -16.71 -4.88 -11.11
N VAL A 108 -16.01 -4.00 -11.84
CA VAL A 108 -14.85 -3.26 -11.32
C VAL A 108 -15.25 -2.45 -10.08
N ARG A 109 -16.40 -1.75 -10.14
CA ARG A 109 -16.89 -0.94 -9.01
C ARG A 109 -17.16 -1.78 -7.77
N THR A 110 -17.83 -2.92 -7.92
CA THR A 110 -18.12 -3.85 -6.81
C THR A 110 -16.83 -4.39 -6.21
N GLN A 111 -15.90 -4.88 -7.03
CA GLN A 111 -14.65 -5.43 -6.52
C GLN A 111 -13.74 -4.38 -5.87
N LEU A 112 -13.81 -3.13 -6.33
CA LEU A 112 -13.13 -2.02 -5.67
C LEU A 112 -13.71 -1.74 -4.26
N ASP A 113 -15.02 -1.90 -4.09
CA ASP A 113 -15.66 -1.84 -2.77
C ASP A 113 -15.19 -3.00 -1.87
N ASP A 114 -15.13 -4.22 -2.41
CA ASP A 114 -14.61 -5.40 -1.69
C ASP A 114 -13.16 -5.18 -1.22
N VAL A 115 -12.29 -4.64 -2.09
CA VAL A 115 -10.93 -4.24 -1.72
C VAL A 115 -10.98 -3.22 -0.59
N SER A 116 -11.88 -2.25 -0.64
CA SER A 116 -12.04 -1.20 0.38
C SER A 116 -12.45 -1.74 1.74
N GLN A 117 -13.28 -2.77 1.78
CA GLN A 117 -13.75 -3.41 3.02
C GLN A 117 -12.78 -4.49 3.55
N SER A 118 -11.85 -4.97 2.72
CA SER A 118 -10.95 -6.07 3.09
C SER A 118 -9.88 -5.73 4.14
N THR A 119 -9.42 -6.76 4.85
CA THR A 119 -8.29 -6.69 5.78
C THR A 119 -6.95 -6.94 5.09
N SER A 120 -5.85 -6.69 5.81
CA SER A 120 -4.47 -6.87 5.33
C SER A 120 -4.13 -8.28 4.83
N SER A 121 -4.86 -9.32 5.24
CA SER A 121 -4.59 -10.71 4.81
C SER A 121 -5.37 -11.11 3.55
N GLY A 122 -6.50 -10.46 3.25
CA GLY A 122 -7.38 -10.80 2.12
C GLY A 122 -7.21 -9.92 0.88
N TRP A 123 -6.65 -8.71 1.03
CA TRP A 123 -6.67 -7.71 -0.04
C TRP A 123 -5.81 -8.09 -1.26
N SER A 124 -4.76 -8.91 -1.13
CA SER A 124 -3.87 -9.25 -2.26
C SER A 124 -4.59 -10.04 -3.35
N LYS A 125 -5.45 -10.99 -2.98
CA LYS A 125 -6.23 -11.76 -3.95
C LYS A 125 -7.30 -10.88 -4.64
N LEU A 126 -7.93 -10.00 -3.87
CA LEU A 126 -8.90 -9.04 -4.40
C LEU A 126 -8.24 -8.04 -5.36
N LYS A 127 -7.02 -7.57 -5.03
CA LYS A 127 -6.20 -6.74 -5.92
C LYS A 127 -5.99 -7.43 -7.26
N GLU A 128 -5.53 -8.68 -7.29
CA GLU A 128 -5.31 -9.40 -8.55
C GLU A 128 -6.60 -9.55 -9.36
N ASN A 129 -7.71 -9.92 -8.70
CA ASN A 129 -8.99 -10.08 -9.37
C ASN A 129 -9.47 -8.76 -9.99
N LEU A 130 -9.37 -7.66 -9.23
CA LEU A 130 -9.76 -6.34 -9.69
C LEU A 130 -8.90 -5.86 -10.86
N ASN A 131 -7.59 -6.12 -10.86
CA ASN A 131 -6.74 -5.81 -12.02
C ASN A 131 -7.22 -6.56 -13.27
N ARG A 132 -7.48 -7.88 -13.16
CA ARG A 132 -7.97 -8.68 -14.29
C ARG A 132 -9.31 -8.16 -14.82
N THR A 133 -10.26 -7.81 -13.93
CA THR A 133 -11.56 -7.27 -14.33
C THR A 133 -11.43 -5.88 -14.96
N LEU A 134 -10.52 -5.04 -14.47
CA LEU A 134 -10.25 -3.74 -15.09
C LEU A 134 -9.59 -3.88 -16.46
N ASP A 135 -8.63 -4.79 -16.62
CA ASP A 135 -8.02 -5.06 -17.93
C ASP A 135 -9.03 -5.62 -18.93
N ASP A 136 -9.92 -6.50 -18.49
CA ASP A 136 -11.02 -7.04 -19.31
C ASP A 136 -12.01 -5.94 -19.75
N LEU A 137 -12.28 -4.95 -18.89
CA LEU A 137 -13.06 -3.76 -19.25
C LEU A 137 -12.32 -2.91 -20.30
N LYS A 138 -11.03 -2.63 -20.10
CA LYS A 138 -10.21 -1.87 -21.06
C LYS A 138 -10.14 -2.55 -22.43
N GLN A 139 -9.97 -3.88 -22.43
CA GLN A 139 -9.93 -4.66 -23.66
C GLN A 139 -11.28 -4.59 -24.39
N SER A 140 -12.40 -4.86 -23.70
CA SER A 140 -13.74 -4.77 -24.30
C SER A 140 -14.02 -3.36 -24.85
N TYR A 141 -13.55 -2.31 -24.15
CA TYR A 141 -13.67 -0.94 -24.64
C TYR A 141 -12.91 -0.72 -25.95
N ASN A 142 -11.63 -1.13 -26.01
CA ASN A 142 -10.81 -1.00 -27.21
C ASN A 142 -11.37 -1.80 -28.39
N GLU A 143 -11.88 -3.00 -28.15
CA GLU A 143 -12.54 -3.82 -29.16
C GLU A 143 -13.82 -3.14 -29.68
N THR A 144 -14.61 -2.54 -28.79
CA THR A 144 -15.83 -1.82 -29.17
C THR A 144 -15.51 -0.60 -30.02
N VAL A 145 -14.52 0.20 -29.63
CA VAL A 145 -14.08 1.37 -30.40
C VAL A 145 -13.53 0.97 -31.76
N SER A 146 -12.78 -0.14 -31.86
CA SER A 146 -12.19 -0.61 -33.13
C SER A 146 -13.23 -1.11 -34.14
N LYS A 147 -14.46 -1.41 -33.68
CA LYS A 147 -15.59 -1.86 -34.52
C LYS A 147 -16.53 -0.73 -34.90
N LEU A 148 -16.28 0.50 -34.43
CA LEU A 148 -17.05 1.65 -34.88
C LEU A 148 -16.71 1.97 -36.34
N PRO A 149 -17.72 2.24 -37.19
CA PRO A 149 -17.51 2.69 -38.56
C PRO A 149 -16.93 4.11 -38.64
#